data_AF-A0A352NPC2-F1
#
_entry.id   AF-A0A352NPC2-F1
#
_cell.length_a   1.000
_cell.length_b   1.000
_cell.length_c   1.000
_cell.angle_alpha   90.00
_cell.angle_beta   90.00
_cell.angle_gamma   90.00
#
_symmetry.space_group_name_H-M   'P 1'
#
loop_
_entity.id
_entity.type
_entity.pdbx_description
1 polymer ?
#
loop_
_entity_poly.entity_id
_entity_poly.type
_entity_poly.pdbx_seq_one_letter_code
_entity_poly.pdbx_strand_id
1 'polypeptide(L)'
;GSGPYRVITNQALFGFDQDTKRMKLLEVKPGRTPQDIQDLVDFELIIPPDIKEMAEPTDEDLRLLRDVIDAEGYFLKRVIRK
;
A
#
# COMPACT_ATOMS: atom_id res chain seq x y z
N GLY A 1 -20.39 9.96 -8.95
CA GLY A 1 -19.21 9.08 -8.77
C GLY A 1 -19.07 8.72 -7.31
N SER A 2 -18.50 7.56 -6.98
CA SER A 2 -18.43 6.98 -5.63
C SER A 2 -17.18 7.37 -4.81
N GLY A 3 -16.31 8.24 -5.34
CA GLY A 3 -15.08 8.69 -4.65
C GLY A 3 -13.95 7.65 -4.68
N PRO A 4 -12.80 7.97 -4.05
CA PRO A 4 -11.64 7.07 -3.99
C PRO A 4 -11.93 5.87 -3.08
N TYR A 5 -11.48 4.69 -3.50
CA TYR A 5 -11.65 3.45 -2.73
C TYR A 5 -10.42 3.12 -1.87
N ARG A 6 -9.22 3.20 -2.45
CA ARG A 6 -7.94 2.92 -1.77
C ARG A 6 -6.83 3.83 -2.27
N VAL A 7 -5.82 4.02 -1.42
CA VAL A 7 -4.54 4.62 -1.78
C VAL A 7 -3.44 3.61 -1.44
N ILE A 8 -2.63 3.26 -2.43
CA ILE A 8 -1.56 2.27 -2.30
C ILE A 8 -0.24 3.02 -2.44
N THR A 9 0.65 2.85 -1.47
CA THR A 9 1.99 3.46 -1.48
C THR A 9 3.07 2.40 -1.26
N ASN A 10 4.32 2.79 -1.34
CA ASN A 10 5.45 1.93 -0.98
C ASN A 10 5.59 1.69 0.54
N GLN A 11 4.80 2.37 1.37
CA GLN A 11 4.88 2.27 2.85
C GLN A 11 3.64 1.64 3.48
N ALA A 12 2.46 1.87 2.90
CA ALA A 12 1.20 1.46 3.50
C ALA A 12 0.05 1.42 2.48
N LEU A 13 -0.98 0.66 2.87
CA LEU A 13 -2.29 0.62 2.23
C LEU A 13 -3.29 1.46 3.05
N PHE A 14 -3.95 2.39 2.38
CA PHE A 14 -4.99 3.22 2.98
C PHE A 14 -6.35 2.94 2.35
N GLY A 15 -7.38 3.08 3.17
CA GLY A 15 -8.78 3.14 2.77
C GLY A 15 -9.45 4.39 3.31
N PHE A 16 -10.77 4.37 3.29
CA PHE A 16 -11.59 5.45 3.79
C PHE A 16 -12.66 4.91 4.73
N ASP A 17 -12.87 5.59 5.85
CA ASP A 17 -13.94 5.29 6.77
C ASP A 17 -15.31 5.49 6.10
N GLN A 18 -16.27 4.61 6.39
CA GLN A 18 -17.55 4.64 5.68
C GLN A 18 -18.45 5.79 6.09
N ASP A 19 -18.35 6.26 7.32
CA ASP A 19 -19.24 7.31 7.85
C ASP A 19 -18.63 8.69 7.63
N THR A 20 -17.35 8.86 8.00
CA THR A 20 -16.66 10.15 7.98
C THR A 20 -15.92 10.44 6.67
N LYS A 21 -15.71 9.40 5.84
CA LYS A 21 -14.88 9.46 4.61
C LYS A 21 -13.44 9.90 4.86
N ARG A 22 -12.97 9.90 6.11
CA ARG A 22 -11.57 10.18 6.45
C ARG A 22 -10.67 9.02 6.08
N MET A 23 -9.41 9.32 5.80
CA MET A 23 -8.41 8.32 5.47
C MET A 23 -8.13 7.43 6.68
N LYS A 24 -8.08 6.13 6.43
CA LYS A 24 -7.87 5.08 7.45
C LYS A 24 -6.70 4.20 7.02
N LEU A 25 -5.80 3.91 7.95
CA LEU A 25 -4.71 2.96 7.73
C LEU A 25 -5.28 1.54 7.74
N LEU A 26 -4.94 0.75 6.72
CA LEU A 26 -5.39 -0.64 6.60
C LEU A 26 -4.25 -1.61 6.83
N GLU A 27 -3.14 -1.41 6.13
CA GLU A 27 -1.97 -2.29 6.22
C GLU A 27 -0.68 -1.47 6.15
N VAL A 28 0.36 -1.96 6.82
CA VAL A 28 1.69 -1.35 6.84
C VAL A 28 2.69 -2.25 6.14
N LYS A 29 3.76 -1.66 5.62
CA LYS A 29 4.87 -2.44 5.10
C LYS A 29 5.45 -3.34 6.21
N PRO A 30 5.83 -4.59 5.91
CA PRO A 30 6.48 -5.46 6.88
C PRO A 30 7.62 -4.76 7.63
N GLY A 31 7.62 -4.86 8.96
CA GLY A 31 8.61 -4.21 9.83
C GLY A 31 8.39 -2.71 10.08
N ARG A 32 7.23 -2.14 9.71
CA ARG A 32 6.82 -0.78 10.09
C ARG A 32 5.70 -0.80 11.11
N THR A 33 5.65 0.21 11.95
CA THR A 33 4.57 0.44 12.90
C THR A 33 3.55 1.43 12.34
N PRO A 34 2.30 1.44 12.87
CA PRO A 34 1.34 2.49 12.52
C PRO A 34 1.84 3.91 12.81
N GLN A 35 2.66 4.08 13.86
CA GLN A 35 3.23 5.38 14.21
C GLN A 35 4.24 5.85 13.15
N ASP A 36 5.10 4.95 12.64
CA ASP A 36 6.02 5.29 11.55
C ASP A 36 5.27 5.85 10.33
N ILE A 37 4.07 5.34 10.05
CA ILE A 37 3.24 5.83 8.95
C ILE A 37 2.60 7.17 9.27
N GLN A 38 2.10 7.36 10.50
CA GLN A 38 1.55 8.63 10.94
C GLN A 38 2.59 9.76 10.87
N ASP A 39 3.85 9.49 11.23
CA ASP A 39 4.92 10.48 11.18
C ASP A 39 5.30 10.91 9.75
N LEU A 40 4.93 10.10 8.74
CA LEU A 40 5.11 10.43 7.31
C LEU A 40 3.91 11.15 6.69
N VAL A 41 2.81 11.30 7.43
CA VAL A 41 1.55 11.87 6.93
C VAL A 41 1.23 13.15 7.68
N ASP A 42 1.10 14.26 6.95
CA ASP A 42 0.87 15.60 7.51
C ASP A 42 -0.52 15.83 8.14
N PHE A 43 -1.35 14.78 8.23
CA PHE A 43 -2.67 14.83 8.82
C PHE A 43 -2.96 13.56 9.62
N GLU A 44 -3.90 13.66 10.56
CA GLU A 44 -4.26 12.56 11.44
C GLU A 44 -5.00 11.44 10.68
N LEU A 45 -4.47 10.22 10.79
CA LEU A 45 -5.05 9.01 10.25
C LEU A 45 -5.98 8.34 11.26
N ILE A 46 -7.05 7.74 10.77
CA ILE A 46 -7.78 6.75 11.57
C ILE A 46 -6.93 5.46 11.61
N ILE A 47 -6.45 5.11 12.80
CA ILE A 47 -5.66 3.89 13.04
C ILE A 47 -6.50 2.89 13.85
N PRO A 48 -7.05 1.82 13.24
CA PRO A 48 -7.71 0.76 13.98
C PRO A 48 -6.73 0.00 14.90
N PRO A 49 -7.23 -0.69 15.94
CA PRO A 49 -6.37 -1.41 16.89
C PRO A 49 -5.67 -2.64 16.30
N ASP A 50 -6.24 -3.24 15.24
CA ASP A 50 -5.68 -4.42 14.56
C ASP A 50 -5.22 -4.00 13.16
N ILE A 51 -3.96 -3.57 13.07
CA ILE A 51 -3.28 -3.25 11.81
C ILE A 51 -2.46 -4.45 11.38
N LYS A 52 -2.63 -4.85 10.13
CA LYS A 52 -1.89 -5.97 9.53
C LYS A 52 -0.68 -5.46 8.76
N GLU A 53 0.32 -6.32 8.66
CA GLU A 53 1.39 -6.11 7.68
C GLU A 53 0.90 -6.56 6.30
N MET A 54 1.33 -5.85 5.27
CA MET A 54 1.06 -6.22 3.87
C MET A 54 1.66 -7.59 3.59
N ALA A 55 0.88 -8.45 2.95
CA ALA A 55 1.35 -9.77 2.57
C ALA A 55 2.47 -9.66 1.52
N GLU A 56 3.53 -10.46 1.69
CA GLU A 56 4.53 -10.63 0.66
C GLU A 56 3.92 -11.33 -0.56
N PRO A 57 4.32 -10.97 -1.80
CA PRO A 57 3.86 -11.64 -3.01
C PRO A 57 4.19 -13.13 -2.96
N THR A 58 3.29 -13.96 -3.51
CA THR A 58 3.54 -15.39 -3.62
C THR A 58 4.53 -15.70 -4.75
N ASP A 59 5.11 -16.91 -4.75
CA ASP A 59 5.98 -17.37 -5.84
C ASP A 59 5.25 -17.35 -7.20
N GLU A 60 3.95 -17.61 -7.21
CA GLU A 60 3.14 -17.54 -8.42
C GLU A 60 2.96 -16.10 -8.89
N ASP A 61 2.69 -15.15 -7.99
CA ASP A 61 2.60 -13.73 -8.33
C ASP A 61 3.91 -13.24 -8.95
N LEU A 62 5.04 -13.64 -8.36
CA LEU A 62 6.37 -13.29 -8.86
C LEU A 62 6.64 -13.87 -10.25
N ARG A 63 6.28 -15.14 -10.49
CA ARG A 63 6.40 -15.78 -11.81
C ARG A 63 5.53 -15.07 -12.85
N LEU A 64 4.26 -14.83 -12.53
CA LEU A 64 3.34 -14.14 -13.43
C LEU A 64 3.86 -12.75 -13.79
N LEU A 65 4.32 -11.98 -12.80
CA LEU A 65 4.78 -10.63 -13.04
C LEU A 65 6.07 -10.59 -13.87
N ARG A 66 7.03 -11.48 -13.60
CA ARG A 66 8.37 -11.47 -14.23
C ARG A 66 8.41 -12.16 -15.59
N ASP A 67 7.61 -13.22 -15.80
CA ASP A 67 7.74 -14.09 -16.98
C ASP A 67 6.55 -13.96 -17.95
N VAL A 68 5.39 -13.50 -17.47
CA VAL A 68 4.15 -13.47 -18.28
C VAL A 68 3.66 -12.05 -18.55
N ILE A 69 3.58 -11.21 -17.52
CA ILE A 69 2.96 -9.88 -17.59
C ILE A 69 3.97 -8.81 -18.02
N ASP A 70 5.15 -8.76 -17.37
CA ASP A 70 6.20 -7.79 -17.66
C ASP A 70 7.52 -8.47 -18.03
N ALA A 71 7.45 -9.44 -18.96
CA ALA A 71 8.62 -10.22 -19.40
C ALA A 71 9.76 -9.36 -19.97
N GLU A 72 9.41 -8.27 -20.66
CA GLU A 72 10.40 -7.33 -21.20
C GLU A 72 10.94 -6.35 -20.15
N GLY A 73 10.21 -6.16 -19.03
CA GLY A 73 10.64 -5.38 -17.88
C GLY A 73 10.42 -3.87 -18.01
N TYR A 74 9.35 -3.43 -18.67
CA TYR A 74 9.00 -2.00 -18.80
C TYR A 74 8.67 -1.35 -17.45
N PHE A 75 8.16 -2.13 -16.49
CA PHE A 75 7.76 -1.62 -15.17
C PHE A 75 8.79 -2.01 -14.10
N LEU A 76 9.16 -3.29 -14.01
CA LEU A 76 10.02 -3.79 -12.94
C LEU A 76 11.48 -3.30 -13.02
N LYS A 77 12.02 -3.11 -14.23
CA LYS A 77 13.41 -2.63 -14.43
C LYS A 77 13.50 -1.11 -14.49
N ARG A 78 12.37 -0.41 -14.41
CA ARG A 78 12.32 1.04 -14.52
C ARG A 78 12.91 1.68 -13.27
N VAL A 79 14.07 2.32 -13.43
CA VAL A 79 14.67 3.12 -12.37
C VAL A 79 13.91 4.45 -12.25
N ILE A 80 13.16 4.61 -11.16
CA ILE A 80 12.54 5.89 -10.82
C ILE A 80 13.61 6.77 -10.17
N ARG A 81 14.04 7.81 -10.88
CA ARG A 81 14.91 8.86 -10.32
C ARG A 81 14.03 9.78 -9.47
N LYS A 82 14.42 9.99 -8.21
CA LYS A 82 13.80 10.96 -7.30
C LYS A 82 14.24 12.38 -7.65
#